data_AF-A0A965TE15-F1
#
_entry.id   AF-A0A965TE15-F1
#
_cell.length_a   1.000
_cell.length_b   1.000
_cell.length_c   1.000
_cell.angle_alpha   90.00
_cell.angle_beta   90.00
_cell.angle_gamma   90.00
#
_symmetry.space_group_name_H-M   'P 1'
#
loop_
_entity.id
_entity.type
_entity.pdbx_description
1 polymer ?
#
loop_
_entity_poly.entity_id
_entity_poly.type
_entity_poly.pdbx_seq_one_letter_code
_entity_poly.pdbx_strand_id
1 'polypeptide(L)'
;MYRLITNKDELVLVYNNRTVFKHTLSRPFITVGFSTLNYKSTHGAFKVKETGKGKKLALFDYKIRENIIAFSCGETKLEVTILENDNGLDMTFIKQGNFTNITFDFYAAKEECIFGGGEQFRKLNMKGEKIINFVSEHIKIRPIALKLLFGKIYYRERRHSEIETYSPMSTFVSSHRYAIRVDTNDYGINDFKQGDSTLLTYWGTPDRISYFCADSFKELSRKLNNDIPCNEYLPDWAYDGMILGVQGGIERSMDKALAMKAAGAAVCGIWCQDWSGRKITAAGKQVYWNWEVDNRSYGDLKTKIAELKDICFRYQKNGEDVLNSLNLSVKLGEILSIVGSNGSGKTTLLNIISGLTKPYRGSVRFLGKDIKDYKGGELYRNNLSLLPQNPEIVFLKSTVQEDFSEVLSGGSCTKEQAEKIQNKTVDLLNIGHLLTKHPYDLS
;
A
#
# COMPACT_ATOMS: atom_id res chain seq x y z
N MET A 1 -29.73 -24.49 3.46
CA MET A 1 -30.20 -25.37 2.38
C MET A 1 -31.02 -24.58 1.36
N TYR A 2 -30.58 -24.56 0.10
CA TYR A 2 -31.36 -23.96 -0.99
C TYR A 2 -32.55 -24.84 -1.40
N ARG A 3 -33.53 -24.24 -2.07
CA ARG A 3 -34.70 -24.93 -2.62
C ARG A 3 -35.04 -24.36 -3.99
N LEU A 4 -35.40 -25.24 -4.91
CA LEU A 4 -36.01 -24.88 -6.18
C LEU A 4 -37.52 -25.07 -6.07
N ILE A 5 -38.28 -24.00 -6.33
CA ILE A 5 -39.74 -24.03 -6.35
C ILE A 5 -40.16 -23.91 -7.81
N THR A 6 -40.88 -24.90 -8.32
CA THR A 6 -41.35 -24.96 -9.70
C THR A 6 -42.87 -25.03 -9.75
N ASN A 7 -43.47 -24.09 -10.46
CA ASN A 7 -44.88 -24.11 -10.86
C ASN A 7 -44.97 -24.09 -12.40
N LYS A 8 -46.17 -24.23 -12.96
CA LYS A 8 -46.38 -24.37 -14.42
C LYS A 8 -45.65 -23.33 -15.27
N ASP A 9 -45.53 -22.09 -14.79
CA ASP A 9 -44.94 -20.96 -15.52
C ASP A 9 -43.85 -20.19 -14.73
N GLU A 10 -43.38 -20.75 -13.61
CA GLU A 10 -42.43 -20.07 -12.71
C GLU A 10 -41.40 -21.04 -12.13
N LEU A 11 -40.14 -20.64 -12.17
CA LEU A 11 -39.04 -21.25 -11.43
C LEU A 11 -38.46 -20.22 -10.45
N VAL A 12 -38.35 -20.58 -9.18
CA VAL A 12 -37.78 -19.73 -8.13
C VAL A 12 -36.65 -20.47 -7.42
N LEU A 13 -35.47 -19.86 -7.35
CA LEU A 13 -34.41 -20.29 -6.45
C LEU A 13 -34.53 -19.53 -5.13
N VAL A 14 -34.65 -20.27 -4.03
CA VAL A 14 -34.70 -19.73 -2.67
C VAL A 14 -33.49 -20.24 -1.89
N TYR A 15 -32.79 -19.35 -1.19
CA TYR A 15 -31.67 -19.68 -0.30
C TYR A 15 -31.82 -18.95 1.03
N ASN A 16 -31.80 -19.68 2.15
CA ASN A 16 -32.04 -19.16 3.50
C ASN A 16 -33.26 -18.23 3.58
N ASN A 17 -34.40 -18.72 3.11
CA ASN A 17 -35.70 -18.03 3.06
C ASN A 17 -35.70 -16.73 2.23
N ARG A 18 -34.74 -16.55 1.33
CA ARG A 18 -34.66 -15.40 0.43
C ARG A 18 -34.75 -15.85 -1.01
N THR A 19 -35.54 -15.15 -1.80
CA THR A 19 -35.54 -15.33 -3.25
C THR A 19 -34.21 -14.84 -3.82
N VAL A 20 -33.46 -15.74 -4.47
CA VAL A 20 -32.23 -15.42 -5.19
C VAL A 20 -32.56 -14.92 -6.59
N PHE A 21 -33.38 -15.68 -7.32
CA PHE A 21 -33.93 -15.27 -8.60
C PHE A 21 -35.34 -15.82 -8.82
N LYS A 22 -36.06 -15.19 -9.74
CA LYS A 22 -37.28 -15.70 -10.34
C LYS A 22 -37.10 -15.83 -11.85
N HIS A 23 -37.70 -16.86 -12.41
CA HIS A 23 -37.69 -17.12 -13.83
C HIS A 23 -39.14 -17.34 -14.29
N THR A 24 -39.68 -16.38 -15.03
CA THR A 24 -41.02 -16.42 -15.63
C THR A 24 -40.97 -15.85 -17.05
N LEU A 25 -42.06 -16.02 -17.82
CA LEU A 25 -42.19 -15.38 -19.15
C LEU A 25 -42.07 -13.85 -19.11
N SER A 26 -42.53 -13.22 -18.03
CA SER A 26 -42.45 -11.76 -17.87
C SER A 26 -41.10 -11.29 -17.30
N ARG A 27 -40.36 -12.20 -16.67
CA ARG A 27 -39.10 -11.92 -15.96
C ARG A 27 -38.14 -13.11 -16.12
N PRO A 28 -37.48 -13.23 -17.28
CA PRO A 28 -36.51 -14.29 -17.50
C PRO A 28 -35.24 -14.03 -16.69
N PHE A 29 -34.84 -15.00 -15.86
CA PHE A 29 -33.58 -14.90 -15.10
C PHE A 29 -32.36 -14.67 -16.00
N ILE A 30 -32.30 -15.34 -17.16
CA ILE A 30 -31.17 -15.23 -18.09
C ILE A 30 -31.64 -14.66 -19.43
N THR A 31 -30.98 -13.59 -19.86
CA THR A 31 -31.09 -13.02 -21.20
C THR A 31 -29.71 -12.95 -21.82
N VAL A 32 -29.54 -13.48 -23.03
CA VAL A 32 -28.28 -13.43 -23.77
C VAL A 32 -28.33 -12.43 -24.91
N GLY A 33 -27.20 -11.87 -25.30
CA GLY A 33 -27.08 -10.89 -26.37
C GLY A 33 -26.01 -11.24 -27.40
N PHE A 34 -26.11 -10.62 -28.57
CA PHE A 34 -25.23 -10.83 -29.73
C PHE A 34 -24.63 -9.49 -30.17
N SER A 35 -23.74 -8.94 -29.33
CA SER A 35 -23.09 -7.66 -29.56
C SER A 35 -21.57 -7.73 -29.44
N THR A 36 -20.89 -6.73 -30.00
CA THR A 36 -19.44 -6.58 -29.92
C THR A 36 -19.10 -5.31 -29.15
N LEU A 37 -18.11 -5.38 -28.26
CA LEU A 37 -17.55 -4.20 -27.60
C LEU A 37 -16.42 -3.61 -28.44
N ASN A 38 -16.50 -2.31 -28.70
CA ASN A 38 -15.41 -1.51 -29.22
C ASN A 38 -14.91 -0.56 -28.13
N TYR A 39 -13.60 -0.38 -28.01
CA TYR A 39 -13.04 0.54 -27.03
C TYR A 39 -12.05 1.52 -27.66
N LYS A 40 -11.95 2.71 -27.08
CA LYS A 40 -10.88 3.67 -27.33
C LYS A 40 -10.18 3.96 -26.01
N SER A 41 -8.85 3.96 -26.01
CA SER A 41 -8.04 4.28 -24.83
C SER A 41 -7.25 5.56 -25.05
N THR A 42 -7.05 6.34 -23.99
CA THR A 42 -6.20 7.53 -23.98
C THR A 42 -5.63 7.69 -22.58
N HIS A 43 -4.32 7.49 -22.41
CA HIS A 43 -3.63 7.60 -21.11
C HIS A 43 -4.30 6.81 -19.97
N GLY A 44 -4.68 5.55 -20.22
CA GLY A 44 -5.33 4.69 -19.21
C GLY A 44 -6.84 4.93 -19.01
N ALA A 45 -7.40 5.99 -19.60
CA ALA A 45 -8.85 6.18 -19.65
C ALA A 45 -9.46 5.43 -20.84
N PHE A 46 -10.53 4.67 -20.59
CA PHE A 46 -11.22 3.90 -21.62
C PHE A 46 -12.62 4.47 -21.90
N LYS A 47 -13.01 4.41 -23.17
CA LYS A 47 -14.38 4.64 -23.62
C LYS A 47 -14.85 3.41 -24.36
N VAL A 48 -15.74 2.65 -23.74
CA VAL A 48 -16.33 1.42 -24.30
C VAL A 48 -17.66 1.75 -24.98
N LYS A 49 -17.88 1.18 -26.16
CA LYS A 49 -19.10 1.31 -26.96
C LYS A 49 -19.51 -0.07 -27.45
N GLU A 50 -20.73 -0.48 -27.09
CA GLU A 50 -21.39 -1.65 -27.67
C GLU A 50 -21.84 -1.35 -29.11
N THR A 51 -21.63 -2.30 -30.02
CA THR A 51 -22.04 -2.25 -31.42
C THR A 51 -22.62 -3.59 -31.88
N GLY A 52 -23.58 -3.56 -32.79
CA GLY A 52 -24.32 -4.73 -33.26
C GLY A 52 -25.83 -4.50 -33.13
N LYS A 53 -26.65 -5.26 -33.88
CA LYS A 53 -28.10 -5.29 -33.62
C LYS A 53 -28.24 -5.89 -32.23
N GLY A 54 -28.66 -5.10 -31.24
CA GLY A 54 -28.88 -5.50 -29.85
C GLY A 54 -29.99 -6.53 -29.67
N LYS A 55 -29.98 -7.60 -30.47
CA LYS A 55 -30.88 -8.74 -30.35
C LYS A 55 -30.57 -9.37 -29.00
N LYS A 56 -31.54 -9.27 -28.11
CA LYS A 56 -31.58 -9.97 -26.84
C LYS A 56 -32.46 -11.19 -27.01
N LEU A 57 -32.03 -12.31 -26.46
CA LEU A 57 -32.77 -13.56 -26.45
C LEU A 57 -32.90 -14.00 -25.00
N ALA A 58 -34.14 -14.03 -24.50
CA ALA A 58 -34.43 -14.60 -23.19
C ALA A 58 -34.45 -16.12 -23.29
N LEU A 59 -33.80 -16.81 -22.35
CA LEU A 59 -33.78 -18.27 -22.30
C LEU A 59 -34.95 -18.76 -21.46
N PHE A 60 -36.15 -18.76 -22.02
CA PHE A 60 -37.41 -19.05 -21.32
C PHE A 60 -37.62 -20.52 -20.95
N ASP A 61 -37.08 -21.44 -21.74
CA ASP A 61 -37.22 -22.86 -21.45
C ASP A 61 -36.21 -23.27 -20.39
N TYR A 62 -36.60 -24.16 -19.48
CA TYR A 62 -35.66 -24.73 -18.53
C TYR A 62 -35.92 -26.22 -18.28
N LYS A 63 -34.85 -26.96 -17.98
CA LYS A 63 -34.91 -28.35 -17.49
C LYS A 63 -34.03 -28.49 -16.26
N ILE A 64 -34.54 -29.17 -15.23
CA ILE A 64 -33.81 -29.41 -13.99
C ILE A 64 -33.37 -30.86 -13.95
N ARG A 65 -32.10 -31.09 -13.61
CA ARG A 65 -31.55 -32.40 -13.31
C ARG A 65 -30.64 -32.28 -12.09
N GLU A 66 -31.07 -32.84 -10.96
CA GLU A 66 -30.37 -32.73 -9.68
C GLU A 66 -30.09 -31.25 -9.33
N ASN A 67 -28.82 -30.84 -9.34
CA ASN A 67 -28.38 -29.49 -9.04
C ASN A 67 -28.08 -28.64 -10.28
N ILE A 68 -28.42 -29.13 -11.48
CA ILE A 68 -28.20 -28.45 -12.76
C ILE A 68 -29.53 -27.93 -13.30
N ILE A 69 -29.54 -26.66 -13.73
CA ILE A 69 -30.65 -26.03 -14.45
C ILE A 69 -30.17 -25.63 -15.84
N ALA A 70 -30.71 -26.28 -16.86
CA ALA A 70 -30.43 -26.00 -18.26
C ALA A 70 -31.45 -25.00 -18.81
N PHE A 71 -31.06 -23.73 -18.95
CA PHE A 71 -31.89 -22.69 -19.58
C PHE A 71 -31.67 -22.66 -21.10
N SER A 72 -32.72 -22.52 -21.90
CA SER A 72 -32.60 -22.52 -23.36
C SER A 72 -33.65 -21.67 -24.08
N CYS A 73 -33.35 -21.35 -25.33
CA CYS A 73 -34.29 -20.88 -26.33
C CYS A 73 -33.81 -21.35 -27.71
N GLY A 74 -34.52 -22.32 -28.31
CA GLY A 74 -34.05 -23.02 -29.51
C GLY A 74 -32.71 -23.72 -29.26
N GLU A 75 -31.73 -23.47 -30.14
CA GLU A 75 -30.37 -24.05 -30.04
C GLU A 75 -29.47 -23.33 -29.02
N THR A 76 -29.89 -22.18 -28.48
CA THR A 76 -29.11 -21.44 -27.51
C THR A 76 -29.39 -21.93 -26.10
N LYS A 77 -28.35 -22.31 -25.36
CA LYS A 77 -28.46 -22.89 -24.02
C LYS A 77 -27.36 -22.39 -23.07
N LEU A 78 -27.72 -22.25 -21.81
CA LEU A 78 -26.80 -22.02 -20.69
C LEU A 78 -27.16 -23.00 -19.57
N GLU A 79 -26.26 -23.93 -19.26
CA GLU A 79 -26.40 -24.80 -18.09
C GLU A 79 -25.82 -24.09 -16.87
N VAL A 80 -26.58 -24.09 -15.78
CA VAL A 80 -26.22 -23.52 -14.50
C VAL A 80 -26.13 -24.64 -13.48
N THR A 81 -24.94 -24.93 -12.97
CA THR A 81 -24.75 -25.87 -11.87
C THR A 81 -24.77 -25.10 -10.56
N ILE A 82 -25.63 -25.51 -9.63
CA ILE A 82 -25.81 -24.88 -8.32
C ILE A 82 -25.16 -25.76 -7.26
N LEU A 83 -24.27 -25.18 -6.44
CA LEU A 83 -23.63 -25.88 -5.33
C LEU A 83 -23.76 -25.04 -4.07
N GLU A 84 -24.26 -25.65 -2.99
CA GLU A 84 -24.24 -25.04 -1.67
C GLU A 84 -22.98 -25.51 -0.92
N ASN A 85 -22.26 -24.55 -0.35
CA ASN A 85 -21.11 -24.77 0.50
C ASN A 85 -21.29 -24.02 1.84
N ASP A 86 -20.31 -24.11 2.73
CA ASP A 86 -20.38 -23.51 4.07
C ASP A 86 -20.53 -21.97 4.05
N ASN A 87 -20.13 -21.32 2.95
CA ASN A 87 -20.15 -19.86 2.82
C ASN A 87 -21.36 -19.34 2.05
N GLY A 88 -21.93 -20.11 1.14
CA GLY A 88 -23.01 -19.62 0.27
C GLY A 88 -23.41 -20.60 -0.82
N LEU A 89 -24.02 -20.04 -1.86
CA LEU A 89 -24.48 -20.73 -3.04
C LEU A 89 -23.67 -20.29 -4.25
N ASP A 90 -22.96 -21.23 -4.86
CA ASP A 90 -22.17 -21.03 -6.06
C ASP A 90 -22.95 -21.48 -7.30
N MET A 91 -22.96 -20.64 -8.33
CA MET A 91 -23.49 -20.94 -9.66
C MET A 91 -22.35 -20.93 -10.67
N THR A 92 -22.12 -22.04 -11.36
CA THR A 92 -21.15 -22.15 -12.46
C THR A 92 -21.86 -22.46 -13.78
N PHE A 93 -21.21 -22.13 -14.90
CA PHE A 93 -21.89 -22.00 -16.19
C PHE A 93 -21.23 -22.81 -17.30
N ILE A 94 -22.04 -23.56 -18.06
CA ILE A 94 -21.61 -24.17 -19.33
C ILE A 94 -22.44 -23.57 -20.46
N LYS A 95 -21.76 -22.82 -21.33
CA LYS A 95 -22.35 -22.13 -22.48
C LYS A 95 -22.44 -23.05 -23.70
N GLN A 96 -23.59 -23.07 -24.36
CA GLN A 96 -23.81 -23.71 -25.66
C GLN A 96 -24.54 -22.73 -26.59
N GLY A 97 -23.83 -22.25 -27.61
CA GLY A 97 -24.33 -21.26 -28.58
C GLY A 97 -23.43 -20.02 -28.70
N ASN A 98 -23.75 -19.14 -29.65
CA ASN A 98 -22.86 -18.07 -30.11
C ASN A 98 -23.21 -16.67 -29.57
N PHE A 99 -23.84 -16.57 -28.41
CA PHE A 99 -24.07 -15.27 -27.76
C PHE A 99 -22.77 -14.72 -27.16
N THR A 100 -22.66 -13.40 -27.05
CA THR A 100 -21.42 -12.72 -26.62
C THR A 100 -21.55 -12.09 -25.23
N ASN A 101 -22.77 -11.86 -24.75
CA ASN A 101 -23.01 -11.38 -23.40
C ASN A 101 -24.19 -12.08 -22.74
N ILE A 102 -24.18 -12.08 -21.42
CA ILE A 102 -25.19 -12.71 -20.57
C ILE A 102 -25.64 -11.67 -19.55
N THR A 103 -26.95 -11.56 -19.36
CA THR A 103 -27.57 -10.78 -18.30
C THR A 103 -28.29 -11.71 -17.34
N PHE A 104 -27.95 -11.62 -16.06
CA PHE A 104 -28.62 -12.31 -14.96
C PHE A 104 -29.50 -11.33 -14.19
N ASP A 105 -30.79 -11.64 -13.98
CA ASP A 105 -31.73 -10.83 -13.20
C ASP A 105 -31.92 -11.41 -11.79
N PHE A 106 -31.07 -10.98 -10.86
CA PHE A 106 -31.19 -11.34 -9.45
C PHE A 106 -32.35 -10.58 -8.81
N TYR A 107 -33.08 -11.27 -7.93
CA TYR A 107 -34.13 -10.65 -7.16
C TYR A 107 -33.52 -9.65 -6.16
N ALA A 108 -34.16 -8.50 -6.07
CA ALA A 108 -33.77 -7.38 -5.24
C ALA A 108 -35.01 -6.87 -4.50
N ALA A 109 -34.83 -6.34 -3.29
CA ALA A 109 -35.92 -5.66 -2.61
C ALA A 109 -35.94 -4.18 -3.00
N LYS A 110 -37.14 -3.58 -3.09
CA LYS A 110 -37.29 -2.18 -3.53
C LYS A 110 -36.59 -1.19 -2.62
N GLU A 111 -36.74 -1.37 -1.31
CA GLU A 111 -36.23 -0.46 -0.28
C GLU A 111 -34.79 -0.78 0.17
N GLU A 112 -34.11 -1.69 -0.51
CA GLU A 112 -32.75 -2.05 -0.11
C GLU A 112 -31.71 -1.04 -0.59
N CYS A 113 -30.65 -0.89 0.19
CA CYS A 113 -29.44 -0.21 -0.23
C CYS A 113 -28.44 -1.25 -0.77
N ILE A 114 -27.72 -0.89 -1.82
CA ILE A 114 -26.66 -1.71 -2.40
C ILE A 114 -25.31 -1.00 -2.26
N PHE A 115 -24.29 -1.73 -1.82
CA PHE A 115 -22.94 -1.25 -1.51
C PHE A 115 -21.88 -2.12 -2.20
N GLY A 116 -20.62 -1.68 -2.21
CA GLY A 116 -19.50 -2.41 -2.83
C GLY A 116 -19.20 -1.89 -4.23
N GLY A 117 -18.99 -2.79 -5.19
CA GLY A 117 -18.59 -2.40 -6.54
C GLY A 117 -17.10 -2.03 -6.65
N GLY A 118 -16.29 -2.36 -5.64
CA GLY A 118 -14.91 -1.90 -5.48
C GLY A 118 -14.85 -0.49 -4.88
N GLU A 119 -13.87 0.31 -5.30
CA GLU A 119 -13.72 1.69 -4.86
C GLU A 119 -14.56 2.64 -5.73
N GLN A 120 -15.57 3.27 -5.13
CA GLN A 120 -16.56 4.10 -5.81
C GLN A 120 -16.49 5.55 -5.29
N PHE A 121 -16.51 6.54 -6.20
CA PHE A 121 -16.20 7.94 -5.89
C PHE A 121 -17.40 8.90 -5.86
N ARG A 122 -18.64 8.40 -5.76
CA ARG A 122 -19.84 9.25 -5.81
C ARG A 122 -20.77 9.04 -4.62
N LYS A 123 -21.61 8.00 -4.63
CA LYS A 123 -22.53 7.67 -3.54
C LYS A 123 -22.21 6.27 -3.03
N LEU A 124 -22.42 6.07 -1.73
CA LEU A 124 -22.24 4.76 -1.11
C LEU A 124 -23.38 3.80 -1.47
N ASN A 125 -24.63 4.26 -1.40
CA ASN A 125 -25.78 3.49 -1.88
C ASN A 125 -25.90 3.60 -3.40
N MET A 126 -25.81 2.45 -4.07
CA MET A 126 -25.85 2.30 -5.53
C MET A 126 -27.22 1.84 -6.05
N LYS A 127 -28.25 1.72 -5.19
CA LYS A 127 -29.62 1.45 -5.64
C LYS A 127 -30.08 2.55 -6.61
N GLY A 128 -30.63 2.15 -7.75
CA GLY A 128 -31.02 3.03 -8.86
C GLY A 128 -29.90 3.37 -9.84
N GLU A 129 -28.66 2.89 -9.61
CA GLU A 129 -27.49 3.24 -10.41
C GLU A 129 -26.99 2.09 -11.28
N LYS A 130 -26.24 2.45 -12.32
CA LYS A 130 -25.47 1.51 -13.15
C LYS A 130 -24.00 1.65 -12.83
N ILE A 131 -23.36 0.54 -12.49
CA ILE A 131 -21.94 0.47 -12.18
C ILE A 131 -21.23 -0.27 -13.30
N ILE A 132 -20.18 0.33 -13.85
CA ILE A 132 -19.32 -0.31 -14.83
C ILE A 132 -18.23 -1.07 -14.08
N ASN A 133 -18.13 -2.37 -14.33
CA ASN A 133 -17.07 -3.22 -13.79
C ASN A 133 -15.95 -3.36 -14.83
N PHE A 134 -15.10 -2.33 -14.91
CA PHE A 134 -13.94 -2.31 -15.80
C PHE A 134 -12.91 -1.28 -15.31
N VAL A 135 -11.64 -1.70 -15.21
CA VAL A 135 -10.55 -0.86 -14.70
C VAL A 135 -10.29 0.30 -15.65
N SER A 136 -10.34 1.53 -15.14
CA SER A 136 -10.01 2.71 -15.94
C SER A 136 -9.66 3.91 -15.07
N GLU A 137 -8.78 4.77 -15.58
CA GLU A 137 -8.44 6.04 -14.95
C GLU A 137 -9.68 6.92 -14.67
N HIS A 138 -9.89 7.22 -13.38
CA HIS A 138 -11.01 8.02 -12.89
C HIS A 138 -10.82 9.53 -13.12
N ILE A 139 -9.57 10.00 -13.12
CA ILE A 139 -9.23 11.41 -13.30
C ILE A 139 -8.97 11.69 -14.78
N LYS A 140 -9.78 12.59 -15.36
CA LYS A 140 -9.66 12.99 -16.76
C LYS A 140 -9.28 14.46 -16.88
N ILE A 141 -8.31 14.74 -17.73
CA ILE A 141 -7.78 16.10 -17.98
C ILE A 141 -8.88 17.05 -18.47
N ARG A 142 -9.74 16.60 -19.40
CA ARG A 142 -10.77 17.45 -20.00
C ARG A 142 -11.79 18.00 -18.98
N PRO A 143 -12.41 17.19 -18.11
CA PRO A 143 -13.24 17.70 -17.02
C PRO A 143 -12.53 18.71 -16.10
N ILE A 144 -11.25 18.46 -15.76
CA ILE A 144 -10.46 19.40 -14.95
C ILE A 144 -10.29 20.74 -15.69
N ALA A 145 -9.89 20.70 -16.96
CA ALA A 145 -9.71 21.90 -17.78
C ALA A 145 -11.02 22.70 -17.94
N LEU A 146 -12.14 22.01 -18.18
CA LEU A 146 -13.46 22.66 -18.27
C LEU A 146 -13.86 23.31 -16.94
N LYS A 147 -13.59 22.66 -15.80
CA LYS A 147 -13.84 23.22 -14.47
C LYS A 147 -13.00 24.47 -14.20
N LEU A 148 -11.74 24.48 -14.64
CA LEU A 148 -10.85 25.65 -14.54
C LEU A 148 -11.32 26.82 -15.41
N LEU A 149 -11.75 26.56 -16.64
CA LEU A 149 -12.15 27.60 -17.61
C LEU A 149 -13.55 28.17 -17.35
N PHE A 150 -14.51 27.33 -16.96
CA PHE A 150 -15.94 27.71 -16.91
C PHE A 150 -16.54 27.67 -15.49
N GLY A 151 -15.72 27.41 -14.47
CA GLY A 151 -16.15 27.39 -13.07
C GLY A 151 -17.29 26.39 -12.81
N LYS A 152 -18.23 26.76 -11.92
CA LYS A 152 -19.39 25.93 -11.55
C LYS A 152 -20.50 25.89 -12.61
N ILE A 153 -20.45 26.73 -13.65
CA ILE A 153 -21.52 26.88 -14.65
C ILE A 153 -21.73 25.57 -15.43
N TYR A 154 -20.67 24.76 -15.59
CA TYR A 154 -20.71 23.46 -16.27
C TYR A 154 -20.81 22.25 -15.34
N TYR A 155 -21.01 22.45 -14.03
CA TYR A 155 -21.05 21.35 -13.07
C TYR A 155 -22.45 20.73 -13.02
N ARG A 156 -22.58 19.50 -13.56
CA ARG A 156 -23.70 18.60 -13.27
C ARG A 156 -23.22 17.41 -12.46
N GLU A 157 -24.07 16.92 -11.56
CA GLU A 157 -23.79 15.66 -10.87
C GLU A 157 -23.72 14.53 -11.91
N ARG A 158 -22.60 13.79 -11.92
CA ARG A 158 -22.39 12.64 -12.81
C ARG A 158 -23.01 11.39 -12.21
N ARG A 159 -23.48 10.48 -13.05
CA ARG A 159 -23.92 9.13 -12.63
C ARG A 159 -22.72 8.23 -12.31
N HIS A 160 -22.94 7.13 -11.58
CA HIS A 160 -21.84 6.16 -11.37
C HIS A 160 -21.33 5.61 -12.70
N SER A 161 -22.20 5.32 -13.66
CA SER A 161 -21.83 4.86 -15.01
C SER A 161 -20.99 5.86 -15.81
N GLU A 162 -20.87 7.09 -15.33
CA GLU A 162 -20.07 8.12 -15.95
C GLU A 162 -18.75 8.31 -15.21
N ILE A 163 -18.53 7.72 -14.04
CA ILE A 163 -17.32 7.87 -13.24
C ILE A 163 -16.57 6.54 -13.27
N GLU A 164 -15.37 6.55 -13.85
CA GLU A 164 -14.51 5.39 -13.89
C GLU A 164 -13.86 5.13 -12.52
N THR A 165 -13.36 3.91 -12.31
CA THR A 165 -12.59 3.53 -11.12
C THR A 165 -11.39 2.68 -11.53
N TYR A 166 -10.26 2.89 -10.84
CA TYR A 166 -9.07 2.06 -11.00
C TYR A 166 -9.16 0.76 -10.19
N SER A 167 -10.15 0.62 -9.32
CA SER A 167 -10.36 -0.56 -8.48
C SER A 167 -11.84 -0.99 -8.50
N PRO A 168 -12.40 -1.37 -9.65
CA PRO A 168 -13.73 -1.95 -9.69
C PRO A 168 -13.69 -3.36 -9.12
N MET A 169 -14.77 -3.77 -8.45
CA MET A 169 -14.99 -5.17 -8.09
C MET A 169 -16.42 -5.57 -8.42
N SER A 170 -16.58 -6.77 -8.96
CA SER A 170 -17.86 -7.42 -9.23
C SER A 170 -18.48 -8.04 -7.97
N THR A 171 -18.25 -7.43 -6.81
CA THR A 171 -18.79 -7.85 -5.51
C THR A 171 -19.63 -6.74 -4.92
N PHE A 172 -20.86 -7.05 -4.53
CA PHE A 172 -21.76 -6.08 -3.93
C PHE A 172 -22.57 -6.68 -2.78
N VAL A 173 -22.95 -5.82 -1.84
CA VAL A 173 -23.58 -6.16 -0.56
C VAL A 173 -24.88 -5.40 -0.43
N SER A 174 -25.96 -6.09 -0.07
CA SER A 174 -27.26 -5.47 0.21
C SER A 174 -27.42 -5.16 1.71
N SER A 175 -28.13 -4.07 2.03
CA SER A 175 -28.59 -3.78 3.40
C SER A 175 -29.45 -4.88 4.00
N HIS A 176 -30.01 -5.76 3.16
CA HIS A 176 -30.72 -6.95 3.61
C HIS A 176 -29.78 -8.11 3.99
N ARG A 177 -28.46 -7.92 4.10
CA ARG A 177 -27.49 -8.94 4.55
C ARG A 177 -27.35 -10.14 3.61
N TYR A 178 -27.34 -9.86 2.31
CA TYR A 178 -26.82 -10.78 1.32
C TYR A 178 -25.76 -10.08 0.47
N ALA A 179 -24.94 -10.85 -0.21
CA ALA A 179 -23.95 -10.34 -1.15
C ALA A 179 -23.92 -11.22 -2.40
N ILE A 180 -23.50 -10.63 -3.52
CA ILE A 180 -23.27 -11.35 -4.76
C ILE A 180 -21.86 -11.01 -5.22
N ARG A 181 -21.09 -12.04 -5.58
CA ARG A 181 -19.79 -11.93 -6.21
C ARG A 181 -19.82 -12.61 -7.56
N VAL A 182 -19.27 -11.96 -8.58
CA VAL A 182 -19.14 -12.54 -9.93
C VAL A 182 -17.67 -12.69 -10.24
N ASP A 183 -17.20 -13.93 -10.37
CA ASP A 183 -15.82 -14.24 -10.72
C ASP A 183 -15.69 -14.18 -12.25
N THR A 184 -15.10 -13.11 -12.76
CA THR A 184 -14.91 -12.86 -14.19
C THR A 184 -13.85 -11.77 -14.42
N ASN A 185 -13.15 -11.86 -15.56
CA ASN A 185 -12.25 -10.81 -16.06
C ASN A 185 -12.89 -9.97 -17.18
N ASP A 186 -14.13 -10.27 -17.56
CA ASP A 186 -14.83 -9.61 -18.67
C ASP A 186 -15.38 -8.25 -18.26
N TYR A 187 -15.58 -7.40 -19.27
CA TYR A 187 -16.30 -6.13 -19.08
C TYR A 187 -17.72 -6.39 -18.58
N GLY A 188 -18.08 -5.73 -17.46
CA GLY A 188 -19.38 -5.89 -16.82
C GLY A 188 -20.14 -4.58 -16.62
N ILE A 189 -21.47 -4.68 -16.58
CA ILE A 189 -22.38 -3.63 -16.12
C ILE A 189 -23.33 -4.22 -15.10
N ASN A 190 -23.33 -3.65 -13.89
CA ASN A 190 -24.26 -4.00 -12.82
C ASN A 190 -25.30 -2.88 -12.71
N ASP A 191 -26.55 -3.18 -13.04
CA ASP A 191 -27.68 -2.23 -13.08
C ASP A 191 -28.63 -2.55 -11.91
N PHE A 192 -28.45 -1.82 -10.82
CA PHE A 192 -29.23 -1.96 -9.59
C PHE A 192 -30.52 -1.15 -9.75
N LYS A 193 -31.58 -1.74 -10.29
CA LYS A 193 -32.83 -1.01 -10.54
C LYS A 193 -33.41 -0.45 -9.24
N GLN A 194 -34.18 0.63 -9.36
CA GLN A 194 -35.04 1.09 -8.27
C GLN A 194 -36.14 0.08 -7.91
N GLY A 195 -36.46 -0.83 -8.82
CA GLY A 195 -37.40 -1.91 -8.59
C GLY A 195 -36.78 -3.11 -7.87
N ASP A 196 -37.34 -4.27 -8.16
CA ASP A 196 -37.01 -5.54 -7.54
C ASP A 196 -36.01 -6.38 -8.35
N SER A 197 -35.20 -5.72 -9.20
CA SER A 197 -34.21 -6.35 -10.09
C SER A 197 -32.81 -5.79 -9.88
N THR A 198 -31.84 -6.69 -9.84
CA THR A 198 -30.42 -6.42 -10.01
C THR A 198 -29.96 -7.13 -11.28
N LEU A 199 -29.68 -6.37 -12.34
CA LEU A 199 -29.25 -6.94 -13.61
C LEU A 199 -27.72 -6.92 -13.69
N LEU A 200 -27.13 -8.10 -13.82
CA LEU A 200 -25.68 -8.26 -13.96
C LEU A 200 -25.37 -8.70 -15.39
N THR A 201 -24.84 -7.79 -16.20
CA THR A 201 -24.51 -8.04 -17.61
C THR A 201 -23.00 -8.13 -17.81
N TYR A 202 -22.51 -9.22 -18.38
CA TYR A 202 -21.09 -9.41 -18.69
C TYR A 202 -20.88 -9.82 -20.15
N TRP A 203 -19.83 -9.28 -20.79
CA TRP A 203 -19.43 -9.62 -22.17
C TRP A 203 -18.47 -10.80 -22.22
N GLY A 204 -18.93 -11.89 -21.62
CA GLY A 204 -18.29 -13.18 -21.51
C GLY A 204 -19.14 -14.07 -20.63
N THR A 205 -18.69 -15.30 -20.39
CA THR A 205 -19.36 -16.21 -19.45
C THR A 205 -18.58 -16.14 -18.15
N PRO A 206 -19.16 -15.63 -17.03
CA PRO A 206 -18.48 -15.68 -15.75
C PRO A 206 -18.09 -17.10 -15.39
N ASP A 207 -16.97 -17.27 -14.69
CA ASP A 207 -16.55 -18.59 -14.20
C ASP A 207 -17.53 -19.05 -13.11
N ARG A 208 -17.93 -18.11 -12.26
CA ARG A 208 -18.83 -18.36 -11.12
C ARG A 208 -19.59 -17.10 -10.70
N ILE A 209 -20.81 -17.29 -10.22
CA ILE A 209 -21.53 -16.29 -9.43
C ILE A 209 -21.84 -16.90 -8.07
N SER A 210 -21.31 -16.29 -7.01
CA SER A 210 -21.55 -16.70 -5.63
C SER A 210 -22.58 -15.78 -4.98
N TYR A 211 -23.57 -16.36 -4.32
CA TYR A 211 -24.59 -15.69 -3.51
C TYR A 211 -24.39 -16.04 -2.04
N PHE A 212 -24.16 -15.03 -1.21
CA PHE A 212 -23.90 -15.16 0.22
C PHE A 212 -25.05 -14.56 1.01
N CYS A 213 -25.35 -15.14 2.18
CA CYS A 213 -26.23 -14.49 3.15
C CYS A 213 -25.85 -14.88 4.58
N ALA A 214 -26.22 -14.01 5.51
CA ALA A 214 -25.92 -14.17 6.92
C ALA A 214 -26.90 -13.37 7.79
N ASP A 215 -26.92 -13.67 9.08
CA ASP A 215 -27.77 -12.97 10.05
C ASP A 215 -27.16 -11.64 10.50
N SER A 216 -25.86 -11.43 10.26
CA SER A 216 -25.15 -10.19 10.56
C SER A 216 -24.16 -9.80 9.45
N PHE A 217 -23.84 -8.51 9.33
CA PHE A 217 -22.81 -8.03 8.39
C PHE A 217 -21.41 -8.57 8.73
N LYS A 218 -21.13 -8.82 10.02
CA LYS A 218 -19.86 -9.42 10.48
C LYS A 218 -19.69 -10.83 9.92
N GLU A 219 -20.72 -11.65 10.01
CA GLU A 219 -20.72 -13.00 9.45
C GLU A 219 -20.70 -12.97 7.92
N LEU A 220 -21.48 -12.07 7.29
CA LEU A 220 -21.45 -11.90 5.84
C LEU A 220 -20.05 -11.53 5.32
N SER A 221 -19.37 -10.63 6.02
CA SER A 221 -17.99 -10.23 5.70
C SER A 221 -17.01 -11.39 5.86
N ARG A 222 -17.17 -12.26 6.86
CA ARG A 222 -16.35 -13.48 6.98
C ARG A 222 -16.57 -14.42 5.80
N LYS A 223 -17.82 -14.69 5.43
CA LYS A 223 -18.17 -15.57 4.31
C LYS A 223 -17.59 -15.06 2.98
N LEU A 224 -17.65 -13.74 2.75
CA LEU A 224 -17.10 -13.09 1.56
C LEU A 224 -15.57 -13.19 1.43
N ASN A 225 -14.86 -13.20 2.57
CA ASN A 225 -13.40 -13.20 2.61
C ASN A 225 -12.81 -14.60 2.86
N ASN A 226 -13.63 -15.64 3.00
CA ASN A 226 -13.15 -16.96 3.42
C ASN A 226 -12.15 -17.60 2.42
N ASP A 227 -12.29 -17.27 1.13
CA ASP A 227 -11.42 -17.73 0.05
C ASP A 227 -10.48 -16.63 -0.47
N ILE A 228 -10.42 -15.48 0.20
CA ILE A 228 -9.51 -14.38 -0.14
C ILE A 228 -8.42 -14.33 0.94
N PRO A 229 -7.14 -14.57 0.61
CA PRO A 229 -6.07 -14.42 1.58
C PRO A 229 -6.00 -12.96 2.04
N CYS A 230 -6.33 -12.72 3.30
CA CYS A 230 -6.25 -11.42 3.94
C CYS A 230 -5.36 -11.55 5.17
N ASN A 231 -4.05 -11.49 4.97
CA ASN A 231 -3.06 -11.77 6.02
C ASN A 231 -1.95 -10.72 6.10
N GLU A 232 -2.21 -9.47 5.73
CA GLU A 232 -1.23 -8.40 5.90
C GLU A 232 -1.75 -7.40 6.91
N TYR A 233 -1.25 -7.52 8.14
CA TYR A 233 -1.35 -6.45 9.11
C TYR A 233 -0.41 -5.33 8.69
N LEU A 234 -0.81 -4.08 8.95
CA LEU A 234 0.14 -2.98 8.82
C LEU A 234 1.33 -3.24 9.75
N PRO A 235 2.57 -3.05 9.28
CA PRO A 235 3.75 -3.23 10.13
C PRO A 235 3.72 -2.23 11.29
N ASP A 236 4.26 -2.63 12.45
CA ASP A 236 4.15 -1.84 13.69
C ASP A 236 4.63 -0.39 13.53
N TRP A 237 5.69 -0.16 12.75
CA TRP A 237 6.23 1.18 12.50
C TRP A 237 5.23 2.12 11.81
N ALA A 238 4.22 1.60 11.09
CA ALA A 238 3.22 2.43 10.41
C ALA A 238 2.31 3.16 11.42
N TYR A 239 2.20 2.68 12.65
CA TYR A 239 1.42 3.33 13.71
C TYR A 239 2.20 4.46 14.41
N ASP A 240 3.52 4.56 14.20
CA ASP A 240 4.38 5.54 14.88
C ASP A 240 4.23 6.98 14.32
N GLY A 241 3.44 7.18 13.26
CA GLY A 241 3.19 8.52 12.72
C GLY A 241 2.85 8.58 11.23
N MET A 242 3.02 9.75 10.64
CA MET A 242 2.80 9.97 9.20
C MET A 242 4.01 9.54 8.36
N ILE A 243 3.74 9.03 7.16
CA ILE A 243 4.74 8.89 6.09
C ILE A 243 4.80 10.20 5.32
N LEU A 244 5.93 10.89 5.38
CA LEU A 244 6.08 12.20 4.74
C LEU A 244 6.44 12.03 3.26
N GLY A 245 5.51 12.38 2.36
CA GLY A 245 5.76 12.44 0.92
C GLY A 245 6.59 13.66 0.54
N VAL A 246 7.84 13.46 0.13
CA VAL A 246 8.76 14.56 -0.24
C VAL A 246 9.44 14.28 -1.58
N GLN A 247 9.82 15.34 -2.29
CA GLN A 247 10.63 15.26 -3.50
C GLN A 247 11.71 16.34 -3.49
N GLY A 248 12.82 16.09 -4.18
CA GLY A 248 13.88 17.06 -4.41
C GLY A 248 15.26 16.68 -3.89
N GLY A 249 15.53 15.39 -3.67
CA GLY A 249 16.83 14.88 -3.22
C GLY A 249 16.90 14.65 -1.71
N ILE A 250 18.01 14.04 -1.27
CA ILE A 250 18.18 13.56 0.12
C ILE A 250 18.17 14.68 1.15
N GLU A 251 18.94 15.76 0.94
CA GLU A 251 19.08 16.88 1.87
C GLU A 251 17.71 17.51 2.17
N ARG A 252 16.98 17.93 1.12
CA ARG A 252 15.65 18.52 1.25
C ARG A 252 14.64 17.58 1.91
N SER A 253 14.74 16.28 1.64
CA SER A 253 13.84 15.29 2.21
C SER A 253 14.08 15.11 3.71
N MET A 254 15.34 15.06 4.11
CA MET A 254 15.75 14.96 5.52
C MET A 254 15.44 16.24 6.29
N ASP A 255 15.76 17.42 5.75
CA ASP A 255 15.48 18.70 6.40
C ASP A 255 14.01 18.87 6.73
N LYS A 256 13.13 18.52 5.79
CA LYS A 256 11.68 18.58 6.00
C LYS A 256 11.22 17.59 7.07
N ALA A 257 11.71 16.35 7.04
CA ALA A 257 11.34 15.36 8.04
C ALA A 257 11.81 15.76 9.45
N LEU A 258 13.03 16.27 9.57
CA LEU A 258 13.58 16.75 10.84
C LEU A 258 12.86 18.00 11.35
N ALA A 259 12.51 18.94 10.46
CA ALA A 259 11.73 20.12 10.82
C ALA A 259 10.33 19.73 11.32
N MET A 260 9.67 18.78 10.67
CA MET A 260 8.36 18.25 11.12
C MET A 260 8.47 17.59 12.49
N LYS A 261 9.49 16.75 12.72
CA LYS A 261 9.74 16.15 14.05
C LYS A 261 10.04 17.22 15.11
N ALA A 262 10.85 18.23 14.78
CA ALA A 262 11.16 19.32 15.70
C ALA A 262 9.93 20.18 16.05
N ALA A 263 8.94 20.26 15.16
CA ALA A 263 7.64 20.89 15.42
C ALA A 263 6.66 19.99 16.18
N GLY A 264 7.08 18.80 16.62
CA GLY A 264 6.28 17.86 17.39
C GLY A 264 5.42 16.90 16.56
N ALA A 265 5.58 16.85 15.22
CA ALA A 265 4.84 15.91 14.39
C ALA A 265 5.39 14.48 14.55
N ALA A 266 4.49 13.51 14.75
CA ALA A 266 4.82 12.09 14.69
C ALA A 266 5.09 11.70 13.22
N VAL A 267 6.35 11.40 12.88
CA VAL A 267 6.80 11.02 11.54
C VAL A 267 7.49 9.66 11.62
N CYS A 268 6.92 8.65 10.97
CA CYS A 268 7.42 7.27 10.97
C CYS A 268 8.22 6.91 9.71
N GLY A 269 8.06 7.67 8.61
CA GLY A 269 8.73 7.37 7.37
C GLY A 269 8.81 8.56 6.42
N ILE A 270 9.66 8.43 5.40
CA ILE A 270 9.76 9.39 4.30
C ILE A 270 9.54 8.61 3.00
N TRP A 271 8.64 9.11 2.14
CA TRP A 271 8.39 8.54 0.82
C TRP A 271 8.86 9.52 -0.26
N CYS A 272 9.95 9.14 -0.94
CA CYS A 272 10.58 9.93 -1.98
C CYS A 272 10.31 9.35 -3.37
N GLN A 273 9.19 9.70 -3.99
CA GLN A 273 8.83 9.11 -5.30
C GLN A 273 9.80 9.50 -6.44
N ASP A 274 10.57 10.57 -6.30
CA ASP A 274 11.59 10.99 -7.28
C ASP A 274 12.98 10.36 -7.05
N TRP A 275 13.06 9.29 -6.24
CA TRP A 275 14.30 8.55 -5.99
C TRP A 275 14.99 8.04 -7.27
N SER A 276 14.21 7.76 -8.31
CA SER A 276 14.66 7.36 -9.63
C SER A 276 15.01 8.52 -10.57
N GLY A 277 14.93 9.75 -10.06
CA GLY A 277 15.13 10.97 -10.84
C GLY A 277 13.81 11.60 -11.29
N ARG A 278 13.94 12.70 -12.07
CA ARG A 278 12.81 13.54 -12.47
C ARG A 278 12.82 13.78 -13.97
N LYS A 279 11.63 13.80 -14.57
CA LYS A 279 11.39 14.22 -15.95
C LYS A 279 10.52 15.47 -15.96
N ILE A 280 11.02 16.54 -16.56
CA ILE A 280 10.24 17.79 -16.73
C ILE A 280 9.53 17.72 -18.07
N THR A 281 8.20 17.91 -18.05
CA THR A 281 7.35 17.93 -19.24
C THR A 281 6.49 19.18 -19.24
N ALA A 282 5.82 19.47 -20.37
CA ALA A 282 4.83 20.54 -20.43
C ALA A 282 3.65 20.33 -19.46
N ALA A 283 3.37 19.08 -19.07
CA ALA A 283 2.34 18.73 -18.08
C ALA A 283 2.83 18.84 -16.61
N GLY A 284 4.09 19.21 -16.39
CA GLY A 284 4.70 19.37 -15.07
C GLY A 284 5.85 18.39 -14.81
N LYS A 285 6.26 18.34 -13.54
CA LYS A 285 7.32 17.44 -13.05
C LYS A 285 6.75 16.03 -12.87
N GLN A 286 7.36 15.07 -13.53
CA GLN A 286 7.06 13.64 -13.41
C GLN A 286 8.28 12.91 -12.83
N VAL A 287 8.06 11.71 -12.30
CA VAL A 287 9.14 10.80 -11.91
C VAL A 287 9.81 10.23 -13.15
N TYR A 288 11.12 10.01 -13.11
CA TYR A 288 11.83 9.35 -14.20
C TYR A 288 11.66 7.84 -14.06
N TRP A 289 11.11 7.19 -15.08
CA TRP A 289 10.80 5.76 -15.08
C TRP A 289 12.05 4.92 -15.40
N ASN A 290 13.04 5.00 -14.53
CA ASN A 290 14.24 4.19 -14.54
C ASN A 290 14.43 3.68 -13.11
N TRP A 291 14.11 2.42 -12.82
CA TRP A 291 14.01 1.87 -11.45
C TRP A 291 15.39 1.67 -10.77
N GLU A 292 16.27 2.64 -10.93
CA GLU A 292 17.60 2.76 -10.33
C GLU A 292 17.68 4.09 -9.60
N VAL A 293 18.45 4.12 -8.50
CA VAL A 293 18.63 5.36 -7.72
C VAL A 293 19.30 6.42 -8.60
N ASP A 294 18.69 7.61 -8.68
CA ASP A 294 19.35 8.78 -9.26
C ASP A 294 20.46 9.25 -8.31
N ASN A 295 21.69 8.79 -8.57
CA ASN A 295 22.85 9.12 -7.75
C ASN A 295 23.14 10.63 -7.66
N ARG A 296 22.60 11.45 -8.57
CA ARG A 296 22.72 12.91 -8.49
C ARG A 296 21.87 13.50 -7.36
N SER A 297 20.72 12.90 -7.08
CA SER A 297 19.74 13.40 -6.11
C SER A 297 19.75 12.60 -4.80
N TYR A 298 20.12 11.32 -4.85
CA TYR A 298 20.04 10.35 -3.75
C TYR A 298 21.27 9.44 -3.63
N GLY A 299 22.42 9.81 -4.22
CA GLY A 299 23.64 8.99 -4.21
C GLY A 299 24.13 8.58 -2.82
N ASP A 300 23.84 9.40 -1.81
CA ASP A 300 24.30 9.16 -0.44
C ASP A 300 23.52 8.10 0.34
N LEU A 301 22.42 7.59 -0.20
CA LEU A 301 21.59 6.56 0.46
C LEU A 301 22.34 5.22 0.65
N LYS A 302 23.46 5.01 -0.05
CA LYS A 302 24.33 3.82 0.02
C LYS A 302 25.76 4.12 0.48
N THR A 303 26.07 5.35 0.88
CA THR A 303 27.45 5.77 1.18
C THR A 303 28.02 5.02 2.40
N LYS A 304 29.21 4.44 2.23
CA LYS A 304 30.02 3.89 3.32
C LYS A 304 30.61 5.05 4.13
N ILE A 305 30.28 5.12 5.41
CA ILE A 305 30.77 6.13 6.35
C ILE A 305 32.10 5.71 6.96
N ALA A 306 32.29 4.43 7.25
CA ALA A 306 33.58 3.87 7.69
C ALA A 306 33.97 2.68 6.82
N GLU A 307 35.25 2.59 6.45
CA GLU A 307 35.81 1.47 5.69
C GLU A 307 37.20 1.10 6.23
N LEU A 308 37.37 -0.16 6.59
CA LEU A 308 38.59 -0.77 7.10
C LEU A 308 39.01 -1.85 6.11
N LYS A 309 40.26 -1.78 5.65
CA LYS A 309 40.81 -2.75 4.69
C LYS A 309 42.10 -3.36 5.20
N ASP A 310 42.14 -4.69 5.24
CA ASP A 310 43.29 -5.52 5.62
C ASP A 310 43.98 -5.08 6.90
N ILE A 311 43.20 -4.80 7.93
CA ILE A 311 43.69 -4.30 9.22
C ILE A 311 44.40 -5.43 9.96
N CYS A 312 45.68 -5.22 10.26
CA CYS A 312 46.42 -6.06 11.20
C CYS A 312 46.96 -5.24 12.37
N PHE A 313 46.82 -5.77 13.58
CA PHE A 313 47.31 -5.14 14.80
C PHE A 313 47.72 -6.17 15.87
N ARG A 314 48.84 -5.87 16.54
CA ARG A 314 49.36 -6.60 17.71
C ARG A 314 49.92 -5.59 18.72
N TYR A 315 49.84 -5.91 20.00
CA TYR A 315 50.35 -5.04 21.07
C TYR A 315 51.87 -5.17 21.26
N GLN A 316 52.44 -6.34 21.03
CA GLN A 316 53.86 -6.62 21.18
C GLN A 316 54.49 -6.92 19.81
N LYS A 317 55.71 -6.46 19.57
CA LYS A 317 56.42 -6.63 18.28
C LYS A 317 56.48 -8.10 17.83
N ASN A 318 56.68 -9.02 18.76
CA ASN A 318 56.75 -10.47 18.52
C ASN A 318 55.52 -11.22 19.07
N GLY A 319 54.43 -10.51 19.39
CA GLY A 319 53.19 -11.11 19.88
C GLY A 319 52.27 -11.57 18.75
N GLU A 320 51.18 -12.22 19.13
CA GLU A 320 50.12 -12.62 18.21
C GLU A 320 49.27 -11.42 17.75
N ASP A 321 48.72 -11.55 16.54
CA ASP A 321 47.80 -10.57 15.99
C ASP A 321 46.44 -10.64 16.68
N VAL A 322 46.06 -9.53 17.30
CA VAL A 322 44.72 -9.35 17.87
C VAL A 322 43.71 -9.11 16.75
N LEU A 323 44.12 -8.41 15.69
CA LEU A 323 43.39 -8.28 14.44
C LEU A 323 44.28 -8.77 13.31
N ASN A 324 43.78 -9.65 12.45
CA ASN A 324 44.53 -10.19 11.31
C ASN A 324 43.70 -10.07 10.03
N SER A 325 44.14 -9.21 9.12
CA SER A 325 43.53 -8.99 7.80
C SER A 325 42.03 -8.66 7.88
N LEU A 326 41.63 -7.88 8.89
CA LEU A 326 40.23 -7.53 9.13
C LEU A 326 39.74 -6.52 8.08
N ASN A 327 38.57 -6.82 7.51
CA ASN A 327 37.85 -5.96 6.57
C ASN A 327 36.47 -5.64 7.15
N LEU A 328 36.08 -4.36 7.19
CA LEU A 328 34.79 -3.91 7.71
C LEU A 328 34.31 -2.67 6.94
N SER A 329 33.00 -2.59 6.65
CA SER A 329 32.40 -1.36 6.13
C SER A 329 31.08 -1.07 6.82
N VAL A 330 30.85 0.20 7.19
CA VAL A 330 29.63 0.69 7.83
C VAL A 330 28.99 1.74 6.92
N LYS A 331 27.69 1.62 6.66
CA LYS A 331 26.91 2.55 5.81
C LYS A 331 26.23 3.63 6.62
N LEU A 332 25.86 4.73 5.95
CA LEU A 332 25.09 5.80 6.57
C LEU A 332 23.74 5.26 7.08
N GLY A 333 23.43 5.54 8.35
CA GLY A 333 22.21 5.08 9.02
C GLY A 333 22.22 3.63 9.51
N GLU A 334 23.33 2.91 9.35
CA GLU A 334 23.47 1.52 9.82
C GLU A 334 23.83 1.47 11.31
N ILE A 335 23.12 0.62 12.08
CA ILE A 335 23.48 0.26 13.46
C ILE A 335 24.14 -1.11 13.41
N LEU A 336 25.43 -1.19 13.77
CA LEU A 336 26.23 -2.42 13.73
C LEU A 336 26.64 -2.84 15.15
N SER A 337 26.45 -4.13 15.47
CA SER A 337 26.92 -4.73 16.73
C SER A 337 28.09 -5.68 16.48
N ILE A 338 29.14 -5.60 17.30
CA ILE A 338 30.31 -6.49 17.26
C ILE A 338 30.30 -7.34 18.54
N VAL A 339 30.11 -8.65 18.40
CA VAL A 339 29.99 -9.59 19.52
C VAL A 339 31.17 -10.56 19.52
N GLY A 340 31.67 -10.91 20.71
CA GLY A 340 32.78 -11.87 20.87
C GLY A 340 33.25 -11.97 22.31
N SER A 341 34.06 -12.97 22.64
CA SER A 341 34.63 -13.20 23.97
C SER A 341 35.56 -12.06 24.42
N ASN A 342 35.86 -11.99 25.72
CA ASN A 342 36.89 -11.07 26.22
C ASN A 342 38.25 -11.39 25.57
N GLY A 343 38.99 -10.35 25.19
CA GLY A 343 40.27 -10.50 24.46
C GLY A 343 40.14 -10.68 22.95
N SER A 344 38.93 -10.78 22.38
CA SER A 344 38.72 -10.98 20.93
C SER A 344 39.02 -9.76 20.03
N GLY A 345 39.63 -8.70 20.57
CA GLY A 345 40.01 -7.52 19.80
C GLY A 345 38.92 -6.45 19.56
N LYS A 346 37.75 -6.52 20.23
CA LYS A 346 36.65 -5.53 20.06
C LYS A 346 37.07 -4.11 20.41
N THR A 347 37.62 -3.90 21.60
CA THR A 347 38.11 -2.59 22.06
C THR A 347 39.26 -2.11 21.18
N THR A 348 40.13 -3.03 20.74
CA THR A 348 41.21 -2.74 19.79
C THR A 348 40.67 -2.25 18.45
N LEU A 349 39.62 -2.88 17.92
CA LEU A 349 38.94 -2.47 16.69
C LEU A 349 38.31 -1.08 16.83
N LEU A 350 37.57 -0.83 17.92
CA LEU A 350 36.99 0.50 18.19
C LEU A 350 38.06 1.59 18.28
N ASN A 351 39.19 1.33 18.95
CA ASN A 351 40.32 2.26 19.04
C ASN A 351 40.97 2.55 17.68
N ILE A 352 41.00 1.56 16.78
CA ILE A 352 41.52 1.75 15.42
C ILE A 352 40.54 2.57 14.57
N ILE A 353 39.24 2.27 14.65
CA ILE A 353 38.18 3.05 13.97
C ILE A 353 38.21 4.50 14.45
N SER A 354 38.37 4.73 15.75
CA SER A 354 38.41 6.04 16.36
C SER A 354 39.74 6.79 16.18
N GLY A 355 40.73 6.20 15.50
CA GLY A 355 42.03 6.84 15.29
C GLY A 355 42.92 6.94 16.54
N LEU A 356 42.54 6.31 17.65
CA LEU A 356 43.34 6.30 18.90
C LEU A 356 44.54 5.35 18.84
N THR A 357 44.48 4.35 17.96
CA THR A 357 45.57 3.39 17.77
C THR A 357 45.79 3.13 16.29
N LYS A 358 47.05 3.10 15.86
CA LYS A 358 47.40 2.87 14.46
C LYS A 358 47.66 1.37 14.21
N PRO A 359 47.00 0.76 13.22
CA PRO A 359 47.34 -0.59 12.79
C PRO A 359 48.72 -0.59 12.11
N TYR A 360 49.47 -1.69 12.25
CA TYR A 360 50.77 -1.79 11.57
C TYR A 360 50.61 -2.14 10.08
N ARG A 361 49.43 -2.64 9.67
CA ARG A 361 49.05 -2.92 8.28
C ARG A 361 47.57 -2.59 8.06
N GLY A 362 47.25 -2.16 6.84
CA GLY A 362 45.88 -1.86 6.40
C GLY A 362 45.59 -0.37 6.35
N SER A 363 44.35 -0.02 6.02
CA SER A 363 43.89 1.37 5.92
C SER A 363 42.51 1.55 6.53
N VAL A 364 42.31 2.70 7.18
CA VAL A 364 41.03 3.12 7.74
C VAL A 364 40.61 4.42 7.06
N ARG A 365 39.43 4.40 6.45
CA ARG A 365 38.80 5.57 5.84
C ARG A 365 37.52 5.90 6.57
N PHE A 366 37.33 7.19 6.83
CA PHE A 366 36.11 7.74 7.40
C PHE A 366 35.61 8.85 6.48
N LEU A 367 34.33 8.83 6.11
CA LEU A 367 33.73 9.74 5.11
C LEU A 367 34.55 9.82 3.81
N GLY A 368 35.07 8.68 3.34
CA GLY A 368 35.88 8.59 2.12
C GLY A 368 37.33 9.09 2.23
N LYS A 369 37.71 9.73 3.34
CA LYS A 369 39.05 10.26 3.61
C LYS A 369 39.82 9.32 4.54
N ASP A 370 41.12 9.10 4.28
CA ASP A 370 41.97 8.30 5.17
C ASP A 370 42.10 9.02 6.52
N ILE A 371 41.98 8.30 7.63
CA ILE A 371 42.04 8.86 8.99
C ILE A 371 43.32 9.69 9.21
N LYS A 372 44.44 9.29 8.60
CA LYS A 372 45.73 10.01 8.73
C LYS A 372 45.72 11.40 8.08
N ASP A 373 44.78 11.67 7.17
CA ASP A 373 44.72 12.90 6.40
C ASP A 373 43.88 13.99 7.12
N TYR A 374 43.20 13.63 8.21
CA TYR A 374 42.50 14.59 9.06
C TYR A 374 43.50 15.39 9.91
N LYS A 375 43.34 16.71 9.98
CA LYS A 375 44.27 17.61 10.70
C LYS A 375 43.54 18.46 11.73
N GLY A 376 44.24 18.90 12.78
CA GLY A 376 43.71 19.89 13.73
C GLY A 376 42.41 19.47 14.44
N GLY A 377 42.22 18.17 14.68
CA GLY A 377 41.02 17.63 15.34
C GLY A 377 39.78 17.51 14.43
N GLU A 378 39.91 17.75 13.13
CA GLU A 378 38.82 17.64 12.14
C GLU A 378 38.07 16.30 12.19
N LEU A 379 38.77 15.19 12.48
CA LEU A 379 38.15 13.87 12.60
C LEU A 379 37.11 13.80 13.72
N TYR A 380 37.31 14.53 14.81
CA TYR A 380 36.47 14.46 16.00
C TYR A 380 35.43 15.57 16.06
N ARG A 381 35.64 16.67 15.32
CA ARG A 381 34.70 17.77 15.22
C ARG A 381 33.59 17.43 14.24
N ASN A 382 32.40 17.08 14.76
CA ASN A 382 31.18 16.74 14.01
C ASN A 382 31.22 15.48 13.14
N ASN A 383 32.28 14.66 13.23
CA ASN A 383 32.47 13.51 12.34
C ASN A 383 32.48 12.17 13.09
N LEU A 384 33.30 12.04 14.13
CA LEU A 384 33.49 10.77 14.84
C LEU A 384 33.54 10.98 16.35
N SER A 385 32.81 10.15 17.10
CA SER A 385 32.83 10.13 18.56
C SER A 385 32.94 8.69 19.06
N LEU A 386 33.66 8.49 20.16
CA LEU A 386 33.84 7.20 20.81
C LEU A 386 33.33 7.31 22.25
N LEU A 387 32.41 6.44 22.64
CA LEU A 387 32.05 6.25 24.04
C LEU A 387 33.02 5.20 24.64
N PRO A 388 33.88 5.57 25.60
CA PRO A 388 34.82 4.63 26.20
C PRO A 388 34.10 3.59 27.07
N GLN A 389 34.80 2.49 27.36
CA GLN A 389 34.29 1.43 28.23
C GLN A 389 33.96 1.90 29.64
N ASN A 390 34.76 2.82 30.19
CA ASN A 390 34.39 3.55 31.40
C ASN A 390 33.85 4.94 31.00
N PRO A 391 32.52 5.15 31.01
CA PRO A 391 31.92 6.43 30.63
C PRO A 391 32.27 7.56 31.60
N GLU A 392 32.67 7.26 32.85
CA GLU A 392 33.05 8.29 33.83
C GLU A 392 34.18 9.19 33.34
N ILE A 393 35.06 8.66 32.47
CA ILE A 393 36.22 9.36 31.91
C ILE A 393 35.79 10.54 31.01
N VAL A 394 34.56 10.54 30.49
CA VAL A 394 34.09 11.62 29.61
C VAL A 394 33.48 12.80 30.37
N PHE A 395 33.24 12.66 31.68
CA PHE A 395 32.70 13.75 32.50
C PHE A 395 33.84 14.68 32.95
N LEU A 396 33.64 15.97 32.71
CA LEU A 396 34.61 17.06 32.93
C LEU A 396 34.18 17.99 34.07
N LYS A 397 32.88 18.05 34.40
CA LYS A 397 32.31 19.02 35.34
C LYS A 397 31.50 18.38 36.47
N SER A 398 31.24 19.20 37.49
CA SER A 398 30.52 18.80 38.70
C SER A 398 29.01 18.80 38.55
N THR A 399 28.48 19.31 37.43
CA THR A 399 27.05 19.22 37.11
C THR A 399 26.86 18.82 35.64
N VAL A 400 25.79 18.08 35.34
CA VAL A 400 25.42 17.70 33.97
C VAL A 400 25.31 18.93 33.05
N GLN A 401 24.75 20.03 33.56
CA GLN A 401 24.60 21.29 32.81
C GLN A 401 25.95 21.91 32.41
N GLU A 402 26.88 21.99 33.36
CA GLU A 402 28.22 22.52 33.08
C GLU A 402 28.99 21.59 32.14
N ASP A 403 28.78 20.28 32.26
CA ASP A 403 29.43 19.27 31.41
C ASP A 403 29.01 19.41 29.94
N PHE A 404 27.70 19.55 29.70
CA PHE A 404 27.16 19.89 28.37
C PHE A 404 27.79 21.19 27.84
N SER A 405 27.87 22.22 28.68
CA SER A 405 28.42 23.52 28.29
C SER A 405 29.90 23.41 27.90
N GLU A 406 30.71 22.66 28.65
CA GLU A 406 32.13 22.45 28.38
C GLU A 406 32.34 21.74 27.04
N VAL A 407 31.66 20.61 26.82
CA VAL A 407 31.78 19.82 25.59
C VAL A 407 31.37 20.64 24.35
N LEU A 408 30.33 21.46 24.48
CA LEU A 408 29.83 22.29 23.38
C LEU A 408 30.67 23.55 23.15
N SER A 409 31.36 24.05 24.18
CA SER A 409 32.26 25.22 24.08
C SER A 409 33.59 24.92 23.38
N GLY A 410 34.04 23.66 23.37
CA GLY A 410 35.26 23.21 22.68
C GLY A 410 35.17 23.14 21.15
N GLY A 411 34.00 23.44 20.58
CA GLY A 411 33.71 23.37 19.14
C GLY A 411 33.57 24.74 18.45
N SER A 412 33.18 24.73 17.17
CA SER A 412 32.87 25.94 16.37
C SER A 412 31.46 26.51 16.65
N CYS A 413 30.90 26.21 17.82
CA CYS A 413 29.50 26.48 18.15
C CYS A 413 29.37 27.83 18.86
N THR A 414 28.39 28.66 18.48
CA THR A 414 28.07 29.85 19.27
C THR A 414 27.37 29.45 20.57
N LYS A 415 27.41 30.32 21.59
CA LYS A 415 26.74 30.09 22.87
C LYS A 415 25.25 29.74 22.70
N GLU A 416 24.57 30.44 21.80
CA GLU A 416 23.15 30.21 21.49
C GLU A 416 22.91 28.84 20.81
N GLN A 417 23.82 28.41 19.93
CA GLN A 417 23.73 27.08 19.30
C GLN A 417 23.99 25.96 20.31
N ALA A 418 24.96 26.15 21.22
CA ALA A 418 25.25 25.21 22.30
C ALA A 418 24.04 25.02 23.23
N GLU A 419 23.42 26.11 23.70
CA GLU A 419 22.21 26.07 24.52
C GLU A 419 21.06 25.33 23.81
N LYS A 420 20.88 25.56 22.51
CA LYS A 420 19.86 24.87 21.71
C LYS A 420 20.12 23.36 21.58
N ILE A 421 21.38 22.95 21.36
CA ILE A 421 21.77 21.54 21.29
C ILE A 421 21.57 20.87 22.65
N GLN A 422 21.96 21.53 23.73
CA GLN A 422 21.77 21.06 25.09
C GLN A 422 20.29 20.84 25.38
N ASN A 423 19.44 21.86 25.18
CA ASN A 423 18.00 21.74 25.45
C ASN A 423 17.37 20.60 24.65
N LYS A 424 17.68 20.49 23.35
CA LYS A 424 17.18 19.41 22.51
C LYS A 424 17.61 18.03 23.00
N THR A 425 18.86 17.89 23.46
CA THR A 425 19.40 16.63 23.97
C THR A 425 18.77 16.26 25.31
N VAL A 426 18.61 17.23 26.20
CA VAL A 426 17.97 17.09 27.51
C VAL A 426 16.51 16.64 27.36
N ASP A 427 15.78 17.26 26.43
CA ASP A 427 14.39 16.91 26.13
C ASP A 427 14.30 15.50 25.51
N LEU A 428 15.17 15.18 24.57
CA LEU A 428 15.20 13.87 23.91
C LEU A 428 15.46 12.72 24.90
N LEU A 429 16.36 12.94 25.86
CA LEU A 429 16.72 11.94 26.88
C LEU A 429 15.84 12.02 28.13
N ASN A 430 14.96 13.03 28.23
CA ASN A 430 14.12 13.32 29.39
C ASN A 430 14.90 13.45 30.72
N ILE A 431 16.06 14.11 30.67
CA ILE A 431 16.98 14.26 31.82
C ILE A 431 16.99 15.67 32.42
N GLY A 432 16.00 16.52 32.12
CA GLY A 432 15.98 17.91 32.57
C GLY A 432 16.07 18.06 34.09
N HIS A 433 15.46 17.14 34.83
CA HIS A 433 15.49 17.08 36.29
C HIS A 433 16.87 16.71 36.88
N LEU A 434 17.81 16.24 36.06
CA LEU A 434 19.16 15.83 36.47
C LEU A 434 20.24 16.87 36.16
N LEU A 435 19.89 18.00 35.53
CA LEU A 435 20.87 18.98 35.06
C LEU A 435 21.78 19.55 36.15
N THR A 436 21.27 19.67 37.37
CA THR A 436 22.01 20.18 38.54
C THR A 436 22.73 19.09 39.35
N LYS A 437 22.59 17.82 38.95
CA LYS A 437 23.23 16.69 39.61
C LYS A 437 24.65 16.49 39.11
N HIS A 438 25.48 15.89 39.94
CA HIS A 438 26.80 15.42 39.52
C HIS A 438 26.63 14.29 38.48
N PRO A 439 27.41 14.24 37.38
CA PRO A 439 27.30 13.17 36.39
C PRO A 439 27.51 11.74 36.94
N TYR A 440 28.26 11.62 38.05
CA TYR A 440 28.42 10.35 38.78
C TYR A 440 27.20 9.94 39.60
N ASP A 441 26.26 10.84 39.87
CA ASP A 441 25.08 10.61 40.72
C ASP A 441 23.81 10.37 39.88
N LEU A 442 23.95 9.97 38.62
CA LEU A 442 22.84 9.79 37.66
C LEU A 442 22.24 8.38 37.64
N SER A 443 22.84 7.44 38.36
CA SER A 443 22.41 6.03 38.45
C SER A 443 21.45 5.75 39.60
#